data_AF-A0A8H5B1H7-F1
#
_entry.id   AF-A0A8H5B1H7-F1
#
_cell.length_a   1.000
_cell.length_b   1.000
_cell.length_c   1.000
_cell.angle_alpha   90.00
_cell.angle_beta   90.00
_cell.angle_gamma   90.00
#
_symmetry.space_group_name_H-M   'P 1'
#
loop_
_entity.id
_entity.type
_entity.pdbx_description
1 polymer ?
#
loop_
_entity_poly.entity_id
_entity_poly.type
_entity_poly.pdbx_seq_one_letter_code
_entity_poly.pdbx_strand_id
1 'polypeptide(L)'
;MEVTFSNNANVIDAFLHTMHDKEPIYKVDSTFGILGRKHTFLRDVNPISSPESKLYATHNSHPRKDTRKNGGQGSAGVKKDPVTVGAIHWKERMIEVQGVKKKLDEVKRKKGFLNKSRYWKWAEDRKEYEVRHDGDKKWVVTFSTPIQTKSNVKSKTEKDRDTDKDNESKPTNIRSPSRSPGDSRSHSRSLSSSRSLSASEAEPGSEFSPPSGQAATFRVPYRPHVFRKSKSDPNTCTLSISRDALKEDEIFMILLMIYSETRRQEGMLVSSHIL
;
A
#
# COMPACT_ATOMS: atom_id res chain seq x y z
N MET A 1 -13.22 4.40 9.58
CA MET A 1 -12.49 5.67 9.62
C MET A 1 -12.44 6.22 8.21
N GLU A 2 -12.77 7.50 8.02
CA GLU A 2 -12.57 8.18 6.74
C GLU A 2 -11.58 9.31 6.93
N VAL A 3 -10.56 9.34 6.07
CA VAL A 3 -9.49 10.32 6.11
C VAL A 3 -9.24 10.95 4.76
N THR A 4 -8.84 12.21 4.79
CA THR A 4 -8.43 12.98 3.61
C THR A 4 -6.96 13.33 3.71
N PHE A 5 -6.26 13.30 2.58
CA PHE A 5 -4.88 13.73 2.52
C PHE A 5 -4.84 15.24 2.32
N SER A 6 -4.08 15.96 3.15
CA SER A 6 -3.92 17.42 3.05
C SER A 6 -3.32 17.87 1.71
N ASN A 7 -2.57 16.98 1.06
CA ASN A 7 -1.98 17.19 -0.25
C ASN A 7 -2.73 16.36 -1.29
N ASN A 8 -3.64 17.01 -2.02
CA ASN A 8 -4.58 16.36 -2.95
C ASN A 8 -3.92 15.44 -4.00
N ALA A 9 -2.64 15.68 -4.34
CA ALA A 9 -1.95 14.93 -5.39
C ALA A 9 -0.77 14.10 -4.89
N ASN A 10 -0.28 14.33 -3.67
CA ASN A 10 0.94 13.70 -3.20
C ASN A 10 0.76 13.03 -1.83
N VAL A 11 0.77 11.71 -1.83
CA VAL A 11 0.57 10.86 -0.65
C VAL A 11 1.81 10.75 0.24
N ILE A 12 2.97 11.26 -0.20
CA ILE A 12 4.27 10.98 0.43
C ILE A 12 4.73 12.07 1.43
N ASP A 13 4.04 13.21 1.44
CA ASP A 13 4.25 14.34 2.37
C ASP A 13 2.91 15.02 2.61
N ALA A 14 2.14 14.43 3.54
CA ALA A 14 0.73 14.79 3.76
C ALA A 14 0.29 14.51 5.20
N PHE A 15 -0.66 15.29 5.68
CA PHE A 15 -1.44 14.96 6.86
C PHE A 15 -2.67 14.17 6.47
N LEU A 16 -3.01 13.16 7.26
CA LEU A 16 -4.27 12.45 7.18
C LEU A 16 -5.20 13.11 8.18
N HIS A 17 -6.23 13.77 7.66
CA HIS A 17 -7.26 14.43 8.44
C HIS A 17 -8.51 13.57 8.51
N THR A 18 -9.09 13.44 9.69
CA THR A 18 -10.43 12.88 9.86
C THR A 18 -11.46 13.68 9.07
N MET A 19 -12.45 13.01 8.45
CA MET A 19 -13.44 13.73 7.63
C MET A 19 -14.41 14.61 8.44
N HIS A 20 -14.73 14.23 9.69
CA HIS A 20 -15.76 14.89 10.48
C HIS A 20 -15.32 16.25 11.05
N ASP A 21 -14.13 16.28 11.63
CA ASP A 21 -13.55 17.39 12.40
C ASP A 21 -12.30 17.98 11.75
N LYS A 22 -11.76 17.35 10.70
CA LYS A 22 -10.56 17.78 9.97
C LYS A 22 -9.32 17.87 10.85
N GLU A 23 -9.30 17.17 11.98
CA GLU A 23 -8.13 17.10 12.82
C GLU A 23 -7.10 16.14 12.20
N PRO A 24 -5.82 16.51 12.17
CA PRO A 24 -4.79 15.59 11.73
C PRO A 24 -4.67 14.46 12.75
N ILE A 25 -4.66 13.21 12.26
CA ILE A 25 -4.44 12.01 13.08
C ILE A 25 -3.09 11.35 12.77
N TYR A 26 -2.65 11.43 11.52
CA TYR A 26 -1.35 10.96 11.10
C TYR A 26 -0.65 11.97 10.22
N LYS A 27 0.68 11.96 10.26
CA LYS A 27 1.56 12.64 9.33
C LYS A 27 2.35 11.62 8.56
N VAL A 28 2.34 11.74 7.23
CA VAL A 28 3.19 10.96 6.33
C VAL A 28 4.38 11.81 5.93
N ASP A 29 5.58 11.35 6.24
CA ASP A 29 6.85 12.01 5.91
C ASP A 29 7.73 11.08 5.07
N SER A 30 8.19 11.51 3.91
CA SER A 30 9.12 10.72 3.09
C SER A 30 10.48 11.38 2.93
N THR A 31 11.52 10.55 2.97
CA THR A 31 12.92 10.96 2.75
C THR A 31 13.44 10.44 1.42
N PHE A 32 14.29 11.23 0.77
CA PHE A 32 14.88 10.92 -0.53
C PHE A 32 16.40 10.91 -0.45
N GLY A 33 17.04 10.12 -1.31
CA GLY A 33 18.47 10.19 -1.58
C GLY A 33 18.72 10.17 -3.08
N ILE A 34 20.00 9.99 -3.45
CA ILE A 34 20.45 10.03 -4.85
C ILE A 34 19.72 9.00 -5.73
N LEU A 35 19.38 7.84 -5.16
CA LEU A 35 18.69 6.74 -5.87
C LEU A 35 17.17 6.73 -5.68
N GLY A 36 16.58 7.87 -5.30
CA GLY A 36 15.15 8.01 -5.06
C GLY A 36 14.76 7.85 -3.59
N ARG A 37 13.55 7.34 -3.34
CA ARG A 37 12.95 7.32 -2.00
C ARG A 37 13.66 6.31 -1.09
N LYS A 38 13.99 6.75 0.14
CA LYS A 38 14.66 5.92 1.16
C LYS A 38 13.67 5.36 2.17
N HIS A 39 12.97 6.26 2.87
CA HIS A 39 12.00 5.90 3.90
C HIS A 39 10.72 6.71 3.74
N THR A 40 9.59 6.10 4.05
CA THR A 40 8.32 6.79 4.31
C THR A 40 7.88 6.45 5.72
N PHE A 41 7.62 7.46 6.55
CA PHE A 41 7.19 7.31 7.93
C PHE A 41 5.73 7.71 8.07
N LEU A 42 4.95 6.91 8.79
CA LEU A 42 3.64 7.26 9.29
C LEU A 42 3.77 7.59 10.78
N ARG A 43 3.44 8.81 11.16
CA ARG A 43 3.57 9.30 12.54
C ARG A 43 2.19 9.66 13.09
N ASP A 44 1.89 9.20 14.30
CA ASP A 44 0.74 9.64 15.08
C ASP A 44 1.03 11.04 15.62
N VAL A 45 0.18 12.01 15.28
CA VAL A 45 0.33 13.41 15.73
C VAL A 45 -0.31 13.66 17.09
N ASN A 46 -1.14 12.73 17.58
CA ASN A 46 -1.83 12.81 18.86
C ASN A 46 -1.51 11.58 19.73
N PRO A 47 -0.21 11.29 20.00
CA PRO A 47 0.16 10.10 20.75
C PRO A 47 -0.44 10.16 22.15
N ILE A 48 -1.26 9.14 22.48
CA ILE A 48 -1.72 8.92 23.85
C ILE A 48 -0.48 8.73 24.70
N SER A 49 -0.33 9.55 25.74
CA SER A 49 0.72 9.36 26.75
C SER A 49 0.38 8.18 27.64
N SER A 50 0.29 6.98 27.05
CA SER A 50 0.33 5.75 27.82
C SER A 50 1.73 5.60 28.41
N PRO A 51 1.87 5.18 29.68
CA PRO A 51 3.17 4.81 30.24
C PRO A 51 3.93 3.82 29.37
N GLU A 52 3.22 2.94 28.65
CA GLU A 52 3.81 1.94 27.75
C GLU A 52 4.48 2.54 26.52
N SER A 53 4.05 3.71 26.04
CA SER A 53 4.66 4.32 24.85
C SER A 53 6.11 4.76 25.09
N LYS A 54 6.49 4.98 26.36
CA LYS A 54 7.89 5.25 26.74
C LYS A 54 8.82 4.07 26.43
N LEU A 55 8.32 2.83 26.45
CA LEU A 55 9.14 1.66 26.15
C LEU A 55 9.51 1.59 24.66
N TYR A 56 8.58 1.97 23.76
CA TYR A 56 8.83 1.93 22.31
C TYR A 56 9.65 3.12 21.80
N ALA A 57 9.56 4.30 22.44
CA ALA A 57 10.29 5.50 22.02
C ALA A 57 11.83 5.40 22.21
N THR A 58 12.28 4.50 23.08
CA THR A 58 13.69 4.44 23.52
C THR A 58 14.61 3.79 22.48
N HIS A 59 14.08 2.97 21.55
CA HIS A 59 14.95 2.20 20.63
C HIS A 59 15.21 2.86 19.26
N ASN A 60 14.43 3.87 18.86
CA ASN A 60 14.47 4.39 17.47
C ASN A 60 14.91 5.87 17.34
N SER A 61 15.16 6.57 18.44
CA SER A 61 15.63 7.96 18.39
C SER A 61 17.16 8.01 18.38
N HIS A 62 17.77 8.10 17.20
CA HIS A 62 19.14 8.59 17.12
C HIS A 62 19.17 10.04 17.65
N PRO A 63 19.99 10.37 18.65
CA PRO A 63 20.04 11.72 19.20
C PRO A 63 20.56 12.67 18.11
N ARG A 64 19.66 13.46 17.52
CA ARG A 64 20.05 14.60 16.69
C ARG A 64 20.69 15.64 17.61
N LYS A 65 21.96 15.95 17.34
CA LYS A 65 22.84 16.81 18.15
C LYS A 65 22.58 18.31 17.98
N ASP A 66 21.44 18.70 17.42
CA ASP A 66 21.18 20.08 17.04
C ASP A 66 20.05 20.67 17.87
N THR A 67 20.39 21.58 18.78
CA THR A 67 19.97 23.00 18.74
C THR A 67 19.84 23.58 20.15
N ARG A 68 20.69 24.58 20.37
CA ARG A 68 20.73 25.55 21.46
C ARG A 68 19.35 25.95 22.03
N LYS A 69 19.28 25.86 23.36
CA LYS A 69 18.60 26.77 24.30
C LYS A 69 18.06 28.06 23.67
N ASN A 70 16.74 28.20 23.63
CA ASN A 70 16.08 29.49 23.79
C ASN A 70 15.08 29.37 24.92
N GLY A 71 15.37 30.08 26.01
CA GLY A 71 14.53 30.17 27.20
C GLY A 71 13.39 31.16 26.96
N GLY A 72 12.17 30.67 27.06
CA GLY A 72 10.95 31.46 27.08
C GLY A 72 9.86 30.63 27.72
N GLN A 73 9.74 30.73 29.06
CA GLN A 73 8.67 30.12 29.84
C GLN A 73 7.35 30.88 29.56
N GLY A 74 6.66 30.47 28.52
CA GLY A 74 5.20 30.54 28.46
C GLY A 74 4.70 29.11 28.57
N SER A 75 3.76 28.83 29.48
CA SER A 75 3.06 27.55 29.59
C SER A 75 2.11 27.33 28.41
N ALA A 76 2.60 27.52 27.19
CA ALA A 76 1.96 27.06 25.97
C ALA A 76 2.07 25.53 25.98
N GLY A 77 0.92 24.85 25.90
CA GLY A 77 0.82 23.40 26.05
C GLY A 77 1.95 22.66 25.35
N VAL A 78 2.60 21.76 26.09
CA VAL A 78 3.73 20.95 25.61
C VAL A 78 3.28 20.21 24.34
N LYS A 79 3.65 20.75 23.18
CA LYS A 79 3.43 20.07 21.90
C LYS A 79 4.26 18.81 21.92
N LYS A 80 3.59 17.65 22.00
CA LYS A 80 4.24 16.35 21.96
C LYS A 80 4.78 16.13 20.55
N ASP A 81 5.99 15.59 20.46
CA ASP A 81 6.56 15.20 19.16
C ASP A 81 5.76 14.02 18.58
N PRO A 82 5.44 14.04 17.27
CA PRO A 82 4.75 12.93 16.62
C PRO A 82 5.53 11.63 16.72
N VAL A 83 4.85 10.53 17.07
CA VAL A 83 5.45 9.21 17.28
C VAL A 83 5.32 8.37 16.02
N THR A 84 6.42 7.77 15.56
CA THR A 84 6.38 6.84 14.41
C THR A 84 5.61 5.57 14.78
N VAL A 85 4.49 5.34 14.09
CA VAL A 85 3.65 4.14 14.24
C VAL A 85 3.85 3.14 13.11
N GLY A 86 4.44 3.56 12.00
CA GLY A 86 4.80 2.67 10.90
C GLY A 86 5.78 3.29 9.91
N ALA A 87 6.43 2.45 9.11
CA ALA A 87 7.37 2.90 8.10
C ALA A 87 7.45 1.96 6.88
N ILE A 88 7.82 2.51 5.73
CA ILE A 88 8.22 1.78 4.52
C ILE A 88 9.71 2.04 4.31
N HIS A 89 10.50 0.99 4.37
CA HIS A 89 11.94 0.97 4.09
C HIS A 89 12.12 0.57 2.63
N TRP A 90 12.18 1.55 1.73
CA TRP A 90 12.05 1.34 0.29
C TRP A 90 13.21 0.55 -0.30
N LYS A 91 14.44 0.88 0.14
CA LYS A 91 15.66 0.23 -0.34
C LYS A 91 15.75 -1.21 0.13
N GLU A 92 15.43 -1.44 1.40
CA GLU A 92 15.47 -2.76 2.04
C GLU A 92 14.23 -3.61 1.72
N ARG A 93 13.22 -3.02 1.05
CA ARG A 93 11.95 -3.65 0.73
C ARG A 93 11.27 -4.23 1.97
N MET A 94 11.15 -3.41 3.02
CA MET A 94 10.50 -3.80 4.27
C MET A 94 9.38 -2.84 4.66
N ILE A 95 8.42 -3.35 5.42
CA ILE A 95 7.38 -2.56 6.10
C ILE A 95 7.55 -2.76 7.60
N GLU A 96 7.38 -1.67 8.35
CA GLU A 96 7.38 -1.64 9.81
C GLU A 96 6.01 -1.19 10.30
N VAL A 97 5.41 -1.96 11.22
CA VAL A 97 4.16 -1.60 11.90
C VAL A 97 4.42 -1.73 13.40
N GLN A 98 4.25 -0.62 14.12
CA GLN A 98 4.49 -0.54 15.57
C GLN A 98 5.84 -1.16 16.02
N GLY A 99 6.92 -0.85 15.30
CA GLY A 99 8.27 -1.35 15.60
C GLY A 99 8.60 -2.75 15.05
N VAL A 100 7.61 -3.52 14.61
CA VAL A 100 7.84 -4.85 14.02
C VAL A 100 8.10 -4.72 12.53
N LYS A 101 9.28 -5.17 12.07
CA LYS A 101 9.72 -5.11 10.68
C LYS A 101 9.49 -6.44 9.96
N LYS A 102 8.94 -6.38 8.75
CA LYS A 102 8.75 -7.53 7.86
C LYS A 102 9.20 -7.23 6.45
N LYS A 103 9.75 -8.24 5.75
CA LYS A 103 10.10 -8.11 4.34
C LYS A 103 8.83 -8.05 3.49
N LEU A 104 8.86 -7.25 2.43
CA LEU A 104 7.73 -7.14 1.51
C LEU A 104 7.33 -8.50 0.92
N ASP A 105 8.29 -9.37 0.62
CA ASP A 105 8.02 -10.68 0.03
C ASP A 105 7.43 -11.69 1.04
N GLU A 106 7.53 -11.42 2.34
CA GLU A 106 6.86 -12.19 3.39
C GLU A 106 5.38 -11.81 3.49
N VAL A 107 5.09 -10.50 3.46
CA VAL A 107 3.72 -9.98 3.62
C VAL A 107 2.94 -9.91 2.32
N LYS A 108 3.59 -10.02 1.16
CA LYS A 108 2.97 -9.83 -0.17
C LYS A 108 3.04 -11.10 -0.99
N ARG A 109 1.88 -11.56 -1.45
CA ARG A 109 1.74 -12.71 -2.34
C ARG A 109 1.13 -12.31 -3.69
N LYS A 110 1.62 -12.91 -4.77
CA LYS A 110 1.02 -12.83 -6.11
C LYS A 110 0.24 -14.11 -6.36
N LYS A 111 -1.01 -13.99 -6.83
CA LYS A 111 -1.80 -15.14 -7.25
C LYS A 111 -1.77 -15.24 -8.78
N GLY A 112 -0.90 -16.10 -9.30
CA GLY A 112 -0.75 -16.31 -10.74
C GLY A 112 -0.07 -15.15 -11.48
N PHE A 113 0.18 -15.36 -12.78
CA PHE A 113 0.94 -14.45 -13.64
C PHE A 113 0.08 -13.32 -14.25
N LEU A 114 -1.22 -13.56 -14.49
CA LEU A 114 -2.11 -12.65 -15.21
C LEU A 114 -2.97 -11.74 -14.31
N ASN A 115 -2.97 -11.97 -13.00
CA ASN A 115 -3.86 -11.21 -12.10
C ASN A 115 -3.23 -9.87 -11.69
N LYS A 116 -4.02 -8.80 -11.87
CA LYS A 116 -3.67 -7.45 -11.41
C LYS A 116 -3.78 -7.30 -9.88
N SER A 117 -4.44 -8.24 -9.19
CA SER A 117 -4.56 -8.26 -7.73
C SER A 117 -3.24 -8.58 -7.02
N ARG A 118 -3.10 -8.07 -5.80
CA ARG A 118 -2.03 -8.43 -4.86
C ARG A 118 -2.65 -8.82 -3.53
N TYR A 119 -2.14 -9.87 -2.92
CA TYR A 119 -2.61 -10.34 -1.61
C TYR A 119 -1.60 -9.94 -0.55
N TRP A 120 -2.10 -9.43 0.57
CA TRP A 120 -1.27 -8.88 1.63
C TRP A 120 -1.73 -9.41 2.98
N LYS A 121 -0.82 -9.95 3.77
CA LYS A 121 -1.11 -10.52 5.09
C LYS A 121 0.00 -10.12 6.05
N TRP A 122 -0.35 -9.40 7.11
CA TRP A 122 0.65 -8.89 8.06
C TRP A 122 1.24 -10.01 8.92
N ALA A 123 0.39 -10.84 9.52
CA ALA A 123 0.77 -11.99 10.35
C ALA A 123 -0.17 -13.17 10.09
N GLU A 124 0.24 -14.38 10.47
CA GLU A 124 -0.49 -15.61 10.13
C GLU A 124 -1.89 -15.70 10.75
N ASP A 125 -2.05 -15.13 11.93
CA ASP A 125 -3.29 -14.99 12.69
C ASP A 125 -4.17 -13.82 12.22
N ARG A 126 -3.66 -12.96 11.34
CA ARG A 126 -4.37 -11.77 10.84
C ARG A 126 -5.09 -12.02 9.52
N LYS A 127 -6.02 -11.12 9.21
CA LYS A 127 -6.78 -11.16 7.95
C LYS A 127 -5.84 -10.96 6.77
N GLU A 128 -6.14 -11.62 5.66
CA GLU A 128 -5.50 -11.37 4.37
C GLU A 128 -6.34 -10.38 3.57
N TYR A 129 -5.66 -9.43 2.93
CA TYR A 129 -6.25 -8.37 2.14
C TYR A 129 -5.92 -8.55 0.67
N GLU A 130 -6.94 -8.57 -0.17
CA GLU A 130 -6.77 -8.44 -1.61
C GLU A 130 -6.82 -6.96 -1.99
N VAL A 131 -5.73 -6.47 -2.56
CA VAL A 131 -5.61 -5.11 -3.09
C VAL A 131 -5.75 -5.15 -4.61
N ARG A 132 -6.71 -4.39 -5.13
CA ARG A 132 -6.96 -4.21 -6.56
C ARG A 132 -7.02 -2.73 -6.92
N HIS A 133 -6.56 -2.41 -8.11
CA HIS A 133 -6.76 -1.09 -8.72
C HIS A 133 -7.89 -1.20 -9.75
N ASP A 134 -8.93 -0.40 -9.58
CA ASP A 134 -10.14 -0.41 -10.43
C ASP A 134 -9.96 0.39 -11.73
N GLY A 135 -8.87 0.12 -12.44
CA GLY A 135 -8.51 0.83 -13.68
C GLY A 135 -7.94 2.22 -13.42
N ASP A 136 -8.80 3.19 -13.08
CA ASP A 136 -8.47 4.61 -13.21
C ASP A 136 -8.72 5.49 -11.97
N LYS A 137 -9.49 5.03 -10.97
CA LYS A 137 -10.01 5.97 -9.96
C LYS A 137 -9.75 5.60 -8.51
N LYS A 138 -9.65 4.31 -8.20
CA LYS A 138 -9.56 3.87 -6.81
C LYS A 138 -8.84 2.55 -6.64
N TRP A 139 -8.10 2.48 -5.55
CA TRP A 139 -7.71 1.21 -4.94
C TRP A 139 -8.86 0.69 -4.10
N VAL A 140 -9.08 -0.61 -4.18
CA VAL A 140 -10.07 -1.34 -3.40
C VAL A 140 -9.35 -2.44 -2.63
N VAL A 141 -9.59 -2.47 -1.32
CA VAL A 141 -9.10 -3.50 -0.42
C VAL A 141 -10.29 -4.31 0.05
N THR A 142 -10.27 -5.60 -0.24
CA THR A 142 -11.28 -6.56 0.23
C THR A 142 -10.64 -7.62 1.11
N PHE A 143 -11.38 -8.14 2.09
CA PHE A 143 -10.93 -9.31 2.83
C PHE A 143 -10.88 -10.50 1.87
N SER A 144 -9.72 -11.16 1.78
CA SER A 144 -9.68 -12.47 1.15
C SER A 144 -10.33 -13.43 2.12
N THR A 145 -11.41 -14.09 1.69
CA THR A 145 -11.79 -15.32 2.35
C THR A 145 -10.57 -16.25 2.28
N PRO A 146 -10.22 -16.94 3.39
CA PRO A 146 -9.20 -17.97 3.32
C PRO A 146 -9.62 -18.88 2.17
N ILE A 147 -8.81 -18.95 1.12
CA ILE A 147 -8.98 -19.99 0.13
C ILE A 147 -8.84 -21.24 0.98
N GLN A 148 -9.94 -21.95 1.20
CA GLN A 148 -9.86 -23.29 1.75
C GLN A 148 -9.01 -24.03 0.73
N THR A 149 -7.70 -24.06 0.97
CA THR A 149 -6.77 -24.91 0.28
C THR A 149 -7.32 -26.27 0.61
N LYS A 150 -8.09 -26.82 -0.33
CA LYS A 150 -8.51 -28.21 -0.31
C LYS A 150 -7.21 -28.95 -0.13
N SER A 151 -6.92 -29.31 1.11
CA SER A 151 -5.73 -30.04 1.47
C SER A 151 -5.96 -31.36 0.77
N ASN A 152 -5.41 -31.45 -0.44
CA ASN A 152 -5.33 -32.68 -1.18
C ASN A 152 -4.27 -33.47 -0.42
N VAL A 153 -4.65 -33.94 0.77
CA VAL A 153 -3.94 -34.92 1.57
C VAL A 153 -4.05 -36.18 0.73
N LYS A 154 -3.21 -36.23 -0.30
CA LYS A 154 -2.81 -37.47 -0.94
C LYS A 154 -2.04 -38.17 0.17
N SER A 155 -2.76 -38.97 0.95
CA SER A 155 -2.23 -39.94 1.89
C SER A 155 -1.15 -40.70 1.15
N LYS A 156 0.09 -40.27 1.39
CA LYS A 156 1.28 -40.95 0.92
C LYS A 156 1.34 -42.21 1.76
N THR A 157 0.82 -43.31 1.22
CA THR A 157 1.10 -44.64 1.73
C THR A 157 2.61 -44.78 1.78
N GLU A 158 3.12 -44.73 2.99
CA GLU A 158 4.45 -45.08 3.40
C GLU A 158 4.74 -46.49 2.86
N LYS A 159 5.56 -46.55 1.82
CA LYS A 159 6.11 -47.80 1.32
C LYS A 159 7.62 -47.65 1.40
N ASP A 160 8.14 -48.14 2.52
CA ASP A 160 9.54 -48.43 2.74
C ASP A 160 10.14 -49.10 1.51
N ARG A 161 11.14 -48.44 0.93
CA ARG A 161 12.19 -49.09 0.16
C ARG A 161 13.48 -48.33 0.36
N ASP A 162 14.31 -48.89 1.22
CA ASP A 162 15.76 -48.81 1.13
C ASP A 162 16.19 -49.14 -0.31
N THR A 163 16.92 -48.22 -0.92
CA THR A 163 17.96 -48.59 -1.87
C THR A 163 19.03 -47.51 -1.93
N ASP A 164 20.18 -47.83 -1.34
CA ASP A 164 21.48 -47.38 -1.79
C ASP A 164 21.60 -47.50 -3.31
N LYS A 165 22.21 -46.50 -3.94
CA LYS A 165 23.33 -46.69 -4.88
C LYS A 165 23.85 -45.36 -5.42
N ASP A 166 25.16 -45.23 -5.25
CA ASP A 166 26.07 -44.38 -6.01
C ASP A 166 25.74 -44.36 -7.51
N ASN A 167 25.89 -43.20 -8.15
CA ASN A 167 26.73 -43.09 -9.34
C ASN A 167 26.96 -41.65 -9.79
N GLU A 168 28.25 -41.38 -9.91
CA GLU A 168 28.96 -40.35 -10.63
C GLU A 168 28.64 -40.35 -12.13
N SER A 169 28.44 -39.16 -12.74
CA SER A 169 29.08 -38.74 -14.01
C SER A 169 28.49 -37.44 -14.61
N LYS A 170 29.40 -36.49 -14.92
CA LYS A 170 29.31 -35.42 -15.95
C LYS A 170 29.18 -36.07 -17.35
N PRO A 171 28.78 -35.41 -18.47
CA PRO A 171 29.25 -34.08 -18.91
C PRO A 171 28.27 -33.20 -19.75
N THR A 172 28.81 -32.02 -20.10
CA THR A 172 28.41 -30.97 -21.05
C THR A 172 27.57 -31.34 -22.28
N ASN A 173 26.68 -30.42 -22.71
CA ASN A 173 26.44 -30.25 -24.15
C ASN A 173 26.09 -28.80 -24.57
N ILE A 174 26.70 -28.43 -25.69
CA ILE A 174 26.71 -27.15 -26.40
C ILE A 174 25.58 -27.17 -27.44
N ARG A 175 24.74 -26.13 -27.55
CA ARG A 175 24.21 -25.65 -28.85
C ARG A 175 23.41 -24.35 -28.76
N SER A 176 23.91 -23.29 -29.39
CA SER A 176 23.11 -22.26 -30.09
C SER A 176 22.92 -22.74 -31.55
N PRO A 177 21.89 -22.32 -32.35
CA PRO A 177 21.81 -20.94 -32.84
C PRO A 177 20.40 -20.39 -33.21
N SER A 178 20.35 -19.05 -33.39
CA SER A 178 19.61 -18.24 -34.38
C SER A 178 18.34 -18.79 -35.07
N ARG A 179 17.25 -17.99 -35.03
CA ARG A 179 16.38 -17.75 -36.21
C ARG A 179 15.52 -16.48 -36.06
N SER A 180 15.88 -15.51 -36.90
CA SER A 180 15.13 -14.54 -37.73
C SER A 180 13.81 -13.85 -37.31
N PRO A 181 13.61 -12.61 -37.80
CA PRO A 181 12.46 -11.75 -37.51
C PRO A 181 11.26 -12.05 -38.44
N GLY A 182 10.05 -11.90 -37.91
CA GLY A 182 8.79 -12.13 -38.62
C GLY A 182 7.80 -10.98 -38.43
N ASP A 183 7.73 -10.17 -39.47
CA ASP A 183 6.66 -9.32 -39.97
C ASP A 183 5.33 -9.13 -39.21
N SER A 184 5.01 -7.85 -39.01
CA SER A 184 3.86 -7.16 -39.62
C SER A 184 2.47 -7.80 -39.52
N ARG A 185 1.64 -7.32 -38.58
CA ARG A 185 0.19 -7.22 -38.80
C ARG A 185 -0.47 -6.12 -37.97
N SER A 186 -0.63 -4.98 -38.62
CA SER A 186 -1.54 -3.90 -38.26
C SER A 186 -3.00 -4.35 -38.43
N HIS A 187 -3.75 -4.41 -37.33
CA HIS A 187 -5.22 -4.44 -37.36
C HIS A 187 -5.79 -3.30 -36.53
N SER A 188 -6.06 -2.20 -37.23
CA SER A 188 -7.01 -1.16 -36.83
C SER A 188 -8.43 -1.75 -36.86
N ARG A 189 -9.05 -1.91 -35.68
CA ARG A 189 -10.51 -2.03 -35.57
C ARG A 189 -11.02 -0.98 -34.59
N SER A 190 -11.46 0.12 -35.17
CA SER A 190 -12.36 1.10 -34.59
C SER A 190 -13.75 0.49 -34.44
N LEU A 191 -14.25 0.35 -33.22
CA LEU A 191 -15.68 0.23 -32.94
C LEU A 191 -16.02 1.18 -31.80
N SER A 192 -16.46 2.37 -32.20
CA SER A 192 -17.17 3.35 -31.39
C SER A 192 -18.52 2.76 -30.97
N SER A 193 -18.61 2.30 -29.73
CA SER A 193 -19.90 1.96 -29.09
C SER A 193 -20.22 3.05 -28.07
N SER A 194 -20.87 4.11 -28.55
CA SER A 194 -21.43 5.19 -27.75
C SER A 194 -22.66 4.66 -27.00
N ARG A 195 -22.42 4.13 -25.80
CA ARG A 195 -23.48 3.80 -24.84
C ARG A 195 -23.85 5.09 -24.10
N SER A 196 -24.99 5.67 -24.45
CA SER A 196 -25.62 6.76 -23.72
C SER A 196 -26.01 6.28 -22.33
N LEU A 197 -25.24 6.71 -21.32
CA LEU A 197 -25.58 6.53 -19.92
C LEU A 197 -26.63 7.59 -19.57
N SER A 198 -27.87 7.13 -19.42
CA SER A 198 -28.93 7.87 -18.76
C SER A 198 -28.47 8.20 -17.33
N ALA A 199 -28.28 9.50 -17.08
CA ALA A 199 -28.00 10.03 -15.76
C ALA A 199 -29.25 9.90 -14.90
N SER A 200 -29.32 8.82 -14.13
CA SER A 200 -30.22 8.73 -12.98
C SER A 200 -29.75 9.73 -11.94
N GLU A 201 -30.57 10.74 -11.65
CA GLU A 201 -30.40 11.63 -10.50
C GLU A 201 -30.21 10.78 -9.25
N ALA A 202 -29.08 10.99 -8.58
CA ALA A 202 -28.73 10.28 -7.36
C ALA A 202 -29.51 10.89 -6.20
N GLU A 203 -30.45 10.12 -5.66
CA GLU A 203 -31.14 10.41 -4.41
C GLU A 203 -30.13 10.72 -3.29
N PRO A 204 -30.15 11.94 -2.71
CA PRO A 204 -29.23 12.33 -1.64
C PRO A 204 -29.70 11.72 -0.31
N GLY A 205 -29.30 10.49 -0.04
CA GLY A 205 -29.64 9.83 1.24
C GLY A 205 -29.37 8.34 1.35
N SER A 206 -28.85 7.68 0.30
CA SER A 206 -28.45 6.27 0.40
C SER A 206 -27.21 6.17 1.29
N GLU A 207 -27.44 5.79 2.55
CA GLU A 207 -26.42 5.40 3.51
C GLU A 207 -25.59 4.27 2.87
N PHE A 208 -24.39 4.63 2.41
CA PHE A 208 -23.51 3.79 1.62
C PHE A 208 -22.98 2.65 2.51
N SER A 209 -23.78 1.60 2.67
CA SER A 209 -23.31 0.36 3.26
C SER A 209 -22.26 -0.22 2.30
N PRO A 210 -20.98 -0.29 2.70
CA PRO A 210 -19.96 -0.82 1.82
C PRO A 210 -20.33 -2.26 1.43
N PRO A 211 -20.10 -2.69 0.18
CA PRO A 211 -20.31 -4.07 -0.23
C PRO A 211 -19.62 -5.01 0.77
N SER A 212 -20.33 -6.06 1.17
CA SER A 212 -19.86 -7.01 2.17
C SER A 212 -18.45 -7.51 1.82
N GLY A 213 -17.55 -7.43 2.79
CA GLY A 213 -16.15 -7.83 2.62
C GLY A 213 -15.19 -6.72 2.18
N GLN A 214 -15.64 -5.48 2.00
CA GLN A 214 -14.76 -4.35 1.73
C GLN A 214 -14.09 -3.84 3.01
N ALA A 215 -12.75 -3.87 3.05
CA ALA A 215 -11.96 -3.43 4.18
C ALA A 215 -11.54 -1.96 4.06
N ALA A 216 -11.19 -1.52 2.85
CA ALA A 216 -10.83 -0.13 2.59
C ALA A 216 -11.03 0.27 1.12
N THR A 217 -11.16 1.58 0.90
CA THR A 217 -11.09 2.23 -0.41
C THR A 217 -10.09 3.35 -0.34
N PHE A 218 -9.31 3.52 -1.40
CA PHE A 218 -8.42 4.66 -1.52
C PHE A 218 -8.58 5.30 -2.89
N ARG A 219 -9.20 6.48 -2.90
CA ARG A 219 -9.46 7.27 -4.08
C ARG A 219 -8.33 8.26 -4.28
N VAL A 220 -7.66 8.17 -5.42
CA VAL A 220 -6.58 9.08 -5.80
C VAL A 220 -6.98 9.77 -7.10
N PRO A 221 -7.03 11.11 -7.14
CA PRO A 221 -7.32 11.81 -8.38
C PRO A 221 -6.23 11.51 -9.42
N TYR A 222 -6.64 11.04 -10.59
CA TYR A 222 -5.73 10.55 -11.64
C TYR A 222 -4.78 11.63 -12.17
N ARG A 223 -5.16 12.91 -12.11
CA ARG A 223 -4.27 14.05 -12.38
C ARG A 223 -4.70 15.27 -11.56
N PRO A 224 -3.76 16.06 -11.00
CA PRO A 224 -4.07 17.43 -10.62
C PRO A 224 -4.50 18.16 -11.89
N HIS A 225 -5.79 18.42 -12.06
CA HIS A 225 -6.26 19.31 -13.10
C HIS A 225 -5.73 20.70 -12.77
N VAL A 226 -4.66 21.10 -13.46
CA VAL A 226 -3.90 22.34 -13.23
C VAL A 226 -4.77 23.61 -13.27
N PHE A 227 -6.03 23.52 -13.75
CA PHE A 227 -6.88 24.67 -14.04
C PHE A 227 -8.31 24.65 -13.47
N ARG A 228 -8.65 23.80 -12.49
CA ARG A 228 -10.01 23.85 -11.88
C ARG A 228 -9.95 23.67 -10.36
N LYS A 229 -10.00 24.78 -9.62
CA LYS A 229 -10.23 24.81 -8.17
C LYS A 229 -11.72 24.95 -7.90
N SER A 230 -12.49 23.86 -7.87
CA SER A 230 -13.85 23.93 -7.29
C SER A 230 -13.78 23.79 -5.77
N LYS A 231 -14.56 24.60 -5.04
CA LYS A 231 -14.58 24.67 -3.55
C LYS A 231 -15.07 23.37 -2.88
N SER A 232 -15.74 22.51 -3.63
CA SER A 232 -16.00 21.10 -3.30
C SER A 232 -15.24 20.28 -4.34
N ASP A 233 -13.98 19.94 -4.07
CA ASP A 233 -13.17 19.28 -5.09
C ASP A 233 -13.41 17.76 -5.03
N PRO A 234 -14.14 17.16 -6.00
CA PRO A 234 -14.27 15.70 -6.12
C PRO A 234 -12.91 15.01 -6.37
N ASN A 235 -11.84 15.79 -6.45
CA ASN A 235 -10.45 15.37 -6.59
C ASN A 235 -9.68 15.37 -5.27
N THR A 236 -10.33 15.43 -4.11
CA THR A 236 -9.62 15.20 -2.84
C THR A 236 -9.23 13.73 -2.74
N CYS A 237 -7.99 13.47 -2.32
CA CYS A 237 -7.52 12.11 -2.08
C CYS A 237 -8.10 11.60 -0.76
N THR A 238 -8.96 10.59 -0.85
CA THR A 238 -9.75 10.08 0.28
C THR A 238 -9.46 8.61 0.51
N LEU A 239 -9.21 8.26 1.77
CA LEU A 239 -9.03 6.89 2.24
C LEU A 239 -10.14 6.57 3.24
N SER A 240 -10.98 5.60 2.90
CA SER A 240 -11.99 5.06 3.82
C SER A 240 -11.58 3.66 4.24
N ILE A 241 -11.49 3.41 5.54
CA ILE A 241 -11.12 2.14 6.16
C ILE A 241 -12.30 1.69 7.03
N SER A 242 -12.69 0.42 7.00
CA SER A 242 -13.71 -0.10 7.91
C SER A 242 -13.26 0.00 9.38
N ARG A 243 -14.17 0.29 10.31
CA ARG A 243 -13.88 0.40 11.75
C ARG A 243 -13.61 -0.95 12.42
N ASP A 244 -13.87 -2.08 11.75
CA ASP A 244 -13.70 -3.42 12.32
C ASP A 244 -12.25 -3.93 12.29
N ALA A 245 -11.30 -3.07 11.93
CA ALA A 245 -9.88 -3.40 11.84
C ALA A 245 -9.19 -3.13 13.19
N LEU A 246 -8.28 -4.03 13.57
CA LEU A 246 -7.39 -3.80 14.71
C LEU A 246 -6.43 -2.64 14.40
N LYS A 247 -5.87 -2.00 15.43
CA LYS A 247 -5.02 -0.82 15.28
C LYS A 247 -3.79 -1.08 14.40
N GLU A 248 -3.20 -2.27 14.51
CA GLU A 248 -2.09 -2.70 13.63
C GLU A 248 -2.54 -2.86 12.18
N ASP A 249 -3.75 -3.39 11.97
CA ASP A 249 -4.32 -3.61 10.65
C ASP A 249 -4.63 -2.26 9.96
N GLU A 250 -5.10 -1.27 10.72
CA GLU A 250 -5.30 0.10 10.22
C GLU A 250 -3.98 0.70 9.72
N ILE A 251 -2.94 0.69 10.56
CA ILE A 251 -1.61 1.20 10.19
C ILE A 251 -1.08 0.45 8.97
N PHE A 252 -1.17 -0.88 8.98
CA PHE A 252 -0.74 -1.71 7.85
C PHE A 252 -1.47 -1.36 6.56
N MET A 253 -2.79 -1.18 6.61
CA MET A 253 -3.61 -0.78 5.45
C MET A 253 -3.24 0.61 4.93
N ILE A 254 -2.99 1.59 5.81
CA ILE A 254 -2.54 2.93 5.40
C ILE A 254 -1.21 2.84 4.64
N LEU A 255 -0.22 2.15 5.23
CA LEU A 255 1.09 1.94 4.58
C LEU A 255 0.95 1.19 3.25
N LEU A 256 0.05 0.21 3.19
CA LEU A 256 -0.24 -0.56 1.98
C LEU A 256 -0.82 0.31 0.86
N MET A 257 -1.72 1.23 1.18
CA MET A 257 -2.29 2.18 0.22
C MET A 257 -1.24 3.16 -0.28
N ILE A 258 -0.43 3.72 0.63
CA ILE A 258 0.70 4.60 0.27
C ILE A 258 1.70 3.86 -0.63
N TYR A 259 2.09 2.63 -0.26
CA TYR A 259 3.00 1.79 -1.05
C TYR A 259 2.45 1.55 -2.46
N SER A 260 1.19 1.14 -2.55
CA SER A 260 0.55 0.76 -3.81
C SER A 260 0.44 1.95 -4.76
N GLU A 261 0.00 3.09 -4.26
CA GLU A 261 -0.12 4.32 -5.04
C GLU A 261 1.24 4.84 -5.50
N THR A 262 2.22 4.87 -4.60
CA THR A 262 3.58 5.29 -4.93
C THR A 262 4.19 4.42 -6.02
N ARG A 263 4.02 3.10 -5.95
CA ARG A 263 4.52 2.17 -6.98
C ARG A 263 3.80 2.33 -8.32
N ARG A 264 2.51 2.69 -8.32
CA ARG A 264 1.77 2.99 -9.55
C ARG A 264 2.34 4.24 -10.22
N GLN A 265 2.58 5.30 -9.45
CA GLN A 265 3.19 6.54 -9.94
C GLN A 265 4.59 6.30 -10.51
N GLU A 266 5.42 5.50 -9.83
CA GLU A 266 6.74 5.11 -10.33
C GLU A 266 6.66 4.29 -11.63
N GLY A 267 5.70 3.38 -11.74
CA GLY A 267 5.47 2.60 -12.96
C GLY A 267 5.08 3.46 -14.16
N MET A 268 4.35 4.56 -13.94
CA MET A 268 4.01 5.52 -14.99
C MET A 268 5.25 6.23 -15.54
N LEU A 269 6.24 6.54 -14.70
CA LEU A 269 7.47 7.22 -15.11
C LEU A 269 8.35 6.34 -16.01
N VAL A 270 8.41 5.04 -15.76
CA VAL A 270 9.21 4.11 -16.59
C VAL A 270 8.59 3.93 -17.96
N SER A 271 7.26 3.92 -18.06
CA SER A 271 6.57 3.76 -19.34
C SER A 271 6.63 5.00 -20.24
N SER A 272 6.87 6.19 -19.68
CA SER A 272 6.95 7.44 -20.47
C SER A 272 8.29 7.67 -21.17
N HIS A 273 9.35 6.93 -20.81
CA HIS A 273 10.67 7.05 -21.43
C HIS A 273 10.91 6.10 -22.62
N ILE A 274 9.89 5.34 -23.03
CA ILE A 274 9.96 4.38 -24.14
C ILE A 274 9.21 4.90 -25.38
N LEU A 275 8.84 6.19 -25.40
CA LEU A 275 8.24 6.89 -26.54
C LEU A 275 9.21 7.97 -27.03
#